data_AF-A0A1V4ZH83-F1
#
_entry.id   AF-A0A1V4ZH83-F1
#
_cell.length_a   1.000
_cell.length_b   1.000
_cell.length_c   1.000
_cell.angle_alpha   90.00
_cell.angle_beta   90.00
_cell.angle_gamma   90.00
#
_symmetry.space_group_name_H-M   'P 1'
#
loop_
_entity.id
_entity.type
_entity.pdbx_description
1 polymer ?
#
loop_
_entity_poly.entity_id
_entity_poly.type
_entity_poly.pdbx_seq_one_letter_code
_entity_poly.pdbx_strand_id
1 'polypeptide(L)'
;MNRTVQGGAVGRCYAPQCDAGGQHEVVMLLPEEIAAIDLIDFQDLEQEEAAVVLGVSRKTVWRDIHEARHKIADAILNGKTIQMEDCTRKLAGHCPKRDAALCPKRGGGRCPRSTGTAEGDPAG
;
A
#
# COMPACT_ATOMS: atom_id res chain seq x y z
N MET A 1 -2.52 -22.81 -7.43
CA MET A 1 -3.95 -22.64 -7.75
C MET A 1 -4.21 -21.16 -7.95
N ASN A 2 -4.70 -20.74 -9.12
CA ASN A 2 -4.98 -19.34 -9.43
C ASN A 2 -6.30 -18.91 -8.79
N ARG A 3 -6.23 -18.04 -7.78
CA ARG A 3 -7.40 -17.47 -7.10
C ARG A 3 -7.93 -16.34 -7.98
N THR A 4 -9.14 -16.49 -8.51
CA THR A 4 -9.72 -15.50 -9.43
C THR A 4 -10.55 -14.52 -8.62
N VAL A 5 -9.93 -13.41 -8.19
CA VAL A 5 -10.66 -12.27 -7.61
C VAL A 5 -11.33 -11.52 -8.75
N GLN A 6 -12.66 -11.58 -8.85
CA GLN A 6 -13.41 -10.80 -9.82
C GLN A 6 -13.33 -9.31 -9.44
N GLY A 7 -12.50 -8.56 -10.15
CA GLY A 7 -12.36 -7.11 -9.98
C GLY A 7 -10.90 -6.71 -9.91
N GLY A 8 -10.31 -6.43 -11.08
CA GLY A 8 -8.93 -5.96 -11.23
C GLY A 8 -8.71 -4.56 -10.67
N ALA A 9 -8.84 -4.41 -9.35
CA ALA A 9 -8.31 -3.25 -8.66
C ALA A 9 -6.80 -3.44 -8.59
N VAL A 10 -6.08 -2.82 -9.53
CA VAL A 10 -4.62 -2.72 -9.49
C VAL A 10 -4.21 -2.28 -8.08
N GLY A 11 -3.41 -3.10 -7.40
CA GLY A 11 -2.91 -2.84 -6.06
C GLY A 11 -2.41 -1.42 -5.87
N ARG A 12 -2.74 -0.84 -4.72
CA ARG A 12 -2.31 0.50 -4.33
C ARG A 12 -1.19 0.43 -3.31
N CYS A 13 -0.30 1.41 -3.36
CA CYS A 13 0.76 1.59 -2.40
C CYS A 13 0.39 2.76 -1.45
N TYR A 14 0.60 2.59 -0.15
CA TYR A 14 0.34 3.60 0.88
C TYR A 14 1.64 3.93 1.61
N ALA A 15 1.90 5.23 1.81
CA ALA A 15 3.07 5.71 2.54
C ALA A 15 2.65 6.76 3.58
N PRO A 16 3.34 6.84 4.72
CA PRO A 16 3.13 7.90 5.70
C PRO A 16 3.39 9.29 5.09
N GLN A 17 2.70 10.31 5.62
CA GLN A 17 2.67 11.64 5.03
C GLN A 17 3.89 12.51 5.39
N CYS A 18 4.51 12.27 6.56
CA CYS A 18 5.41 13.22 7.20
C CYS A 18 6.83 12.66 7.33
N ASP A 19 7.49 12.36 6.21
CA ASP A 19 8.84 11.81 6.26
C ASP A 19 9.79 12.45 5.24
N ALA A 20 10.74 13.20 5.79
CA ALA A 20 11.77 13.94 5.07
C ALA A 20 12.94 13.00 4.71
N GLY A 21 12.77 12.16 3.69
CA GLY A 21 13.89 11.57 2.95
C GLY A 21 14.48 10.26 3.45
N GLY A 22 13.77 9.48 4.28
CA GLY A 22 14.19 8.14 4.68
C GLY A 22 13.86 7.06 3.64
N GLN A 23 14.67 6.00 3.57
CA GLN A 23 14.24 4.73 3.00
C GLN A 23 13.32 4.07 4.02
N HIS A 24 12.01 3.99 3.75
CA HIS A 24 11.10 3.33 4.69
C HIS A 24 11.16 1.84 4.45
N GLU A 25 11.14 1.07 5.54
CA GLU A 25 10.85 -0.35 5.45
C GLU A 25 9.49 -0.53 4.75
N VAL A 26 9.37 -1.63 4.00
CA VAL A 26 8.17 -1.96 3.23
C VAL A 26 7.55 -3.20 3.83
N VAL A 27 6.25 -3.12 4.09
CA VAL A 27 5.41 -4.27 4.43
C VAL A 27 4.62 -4.68 3.20
N MET A 28 4.68 -5.97 2.86
CA MET A 28 4.00 -6.53 1.71
C MET A 28 2.70 -7.20 2.08
N LEU A 29 1.60 -6.72 1.52
CA LEU A 29 0.29 -7.39 1.58
C LEU A 29 0.07 -8.24 0.34
N LEU A 30 -0.25 -9.51 0.56
CA LEU A 30 -0.55 -10.48 -0.49
C LEU A 30 -1.99 -10.31 -0.99
N PRO A 31 -2.31 -10.75 -2.22
CA PRO A 31 -3.66 -10.68 -2.76
C PRO A 31 -4.69 -11.37 -1.86
N GLU A 32 -4.33 -12.50 -1.25
CA GLU A 32 -5.17 -13.23 -0.31
C GLU A 32 -5.48 -12.45 0.97
N GLU A 33 -4.48 -11.74 1.48
CA GLU A 33 -4.59 -10.92 2.68
C GLU A 33 -5.50 -9.72 2.43
N ILE A 34 -5.36 -9.08 1.26
CA ILE A 34 -6.24 -8.00 0.82
C ILE A 34 -7.68 -8.49 0.66
N ALA A 35 -7.88 -9.64 0.02
CA ALA A 35 -9.22 -10.20 -0.17
C ALA A 35 -9.87 -10.58 1.18
N ALA A 36 -9.08 -11.07 2.14
CA ALA A 36 -9.58 -11.36 3.48
C ALA A 36 -9.99 -10.08 4.23
N ILE A 37 -9.21 -9.00 4.13
CA ILE A 37 -9.56 -7.68 4.70
C ILE A 37 -10.85 -7.16 4.06
N ASP A 38 -10.96 -7.23 2.74
CA ASP A 38 -12.14 -6.74 2.01
C ASP A 38 -13.43 -7.46 2.47
N LEU A 39 -13.39 -8.79 2.56
CA LEU A 39 -14.57 -9.57 2.95
C LEU A 39 -14.90 -9.43 4.44
N ILE A 40 -13.91 -9.51 5.33
CA ILE A 40 -14.15 -9.57 6.77
C ILE A 40 -14.22 -8.18 7.40
N ASP A 41 -13.23 -7.33 7.14
CA ASP A 41 -13.09 -6.05 7.84
C ASP A 41 -13.82 -4.90 7.14
N PHE A 42 -14.10 -5.01 5.83
CA PHE A 42 -14.80 -3.96 5.07
C PHE A 42 -16.25 -4.32 4.74
N GLN A 43 -16.53 -5.59 4.39
CA GLN A 43 -17.89 -6.08 4.11
C GLN A 43 -18.56 -6.76 5.31
N ASP A 44 -17.89 -6.79 6.47
CA ASP A 44 -18.39 -7.34 7.74
C ASP A 44 -18.86 -8.81 7.66
N LEU A 45 -18.32 -9.61 6.74
CA LEU A 45 -18.64 -11.04 6.65
C LEU A 45 -17.99 -11.84 7.77
N GLU A 46 -18.64 -12.93 8.18
CA GLU A 46 -18.02 -13.88 9.09
C GLU A 46 -16.87 -14.65 8.39
N GLN A 47 -15.90 -15.12 9.17
CA GLN A 47 -14.75 -15.88 8.62
C GLN A 47 -15.17 -17.13 7.85
N GLU A 48 -16.26 -17.78 8.28
CA GLU A 48 -16.81 -18.97 7.62
C GLU A 48 -17.35 -18.58 6.22
N GLU A 49 -18.08 -17.48 6.12
CA GLU A 49 -18.63 -16.96 4.86
C GLU A 49 -17.52 -16.51 3.90
N ALA A 50 -16.53 -15.77 4.41
CA ALA A 50 -15.37 -15.37 3.63
C ALA A 50 -14.57 -16.58 3.11
N ALA A 51 -14.46 -17.66 3.90
CA ALA A 51 -13.81 -18.89 3.47
C ALA A 51 -14.55 -19.58 2.32
N VAL A 52 -15.89 -19.59 2.36
CA VAL A 52 -16.73 -20.08 1.27
C VAL A 52 -16.53 -19.23 0.01
N VAL A 53 -16.54 -17.89 0.14
CA VAL A 53 -16.34 -16.97 -1.00
C VAL A 53 -14.96 -17.15 -1.64
N LEU A 54 -13.91 -17.30 -0.83
CA LEU A 54 -12.54 -17.47 -1.30
C LEU A 54 -12.21 -18.89 -1.76
N GLY A 55 -13.09 -19.87 -1.50
CA GLY A 55 -12.87 -21.27 -1.84
C GLY A 55 -11.70 -21.91 -1.09
N VAL A 56 -11.47 -21.51 0.16
CA VAL A 56 -10.38 -22.02 1.01
C VAL A 56 -10.89 -22.45 2.39
N SER A 57 -10.03 -23.06 3.21
CA SER A 57 -10.42 -23.45 4.57
C SER A 57 -10.58 -22.23 5.48
N ARG A 58 -11.48 -22.31 6.47
CA ARG A 58 -11.59 -21.28 7.53
C ARG A 58 -10.26 -21.01 8.23
N LYS A 59 -9.44 -22.03 8.47
CA LYS A 59 -8.10 -21.88 9.05
C LYS A 59 -7.17 -21.03 8.16
N THR A 60 -7.28 -21.18 6.84
CA THR A 60 -6.52 -20.38 5.87
C THR A 60 -6.94 -18.92 5.95
N VAL A 61 -8.24 -18.63 5.89
CA VAL A 61 -8.77 -17.25 6.04
C VAL A 61 -8.35 -16.64 7.37
N TRP A 62 -8.47 -17.39 8.47
CA TRP A 62 -8.07 -16.93 9.80
C TRP A 62 -6.59 -16.52 9.84
N ARG A 63 -5.70 -17.32 9.23
CA ARG A 63 -4.28 -16.99 9.15
C ARG A 63 -4.05 -15.76 8.26
N ASP A 64 -4.67 -15.73 7.08
CA ASP A 64 -4.46 -14.65 6.12
C ASP A 64 -4.93 -13.30 6.69
N ILE A 65 -6.11 -13.24 7.36
CA ILE A 65 -6.58 -12.00 8.02
C ILE A 65 -5.73 -11.61 9.23
N HIS A 66 -5.22 -12.58 9.99
CA HIS A 66 -4.36 -12.31 11.15
C HIS A 66 -3.02 -11.69 10.74
N GLU A 67 -2.36 -12.28 9.74
CA GLU A 67 -1.11 -11.77 9.16
C GLU A 67 -1.33 -10.36 8.56
N ALA A 68 -2.42 -10.17 7.82
CA ALA A 68 -2.75 -8.89 7.20
C ALA A 68 -2.90 -7.77 8.24
N ARG A 69 -3.65 -8.02 9.32
CA ARG A 69 -3.84 -7.05 10.41
C ARG A 69 -2.54 -6.75 11.15
N HIS A 70 -1.69 -7.75 11.40
CA HIS A 70 -0.38 -7.55 12.01
C HIS A 70 0.52 -6.66 11.13
N LYS A 71 0.57 -6.95 9.83
CA LYS A 71 1.32 -6.15 8.83
C LYS A 71 0.85 -4.70 8.77
N ILE A 72 -0.46 -4.47 8.78
CA ILE A 72 -1.04 -3.12 8.80
C ILE A 72 -0.67 -2.40 10.10
N ALA A 73 -0.79 -3.07 11.25
CA ALA A 73 -0.43 -2.50 12.54
C ALA A 73 1.06 -2.13 12.59
N ASP A 74 1.95 -3.02 12.14
CA ASP A 74 3.39 -2.75 12.04
C ASP A 74 3.67 -1.52 11.16
N ALA A 75 3.01 -1.41 10.02
CA ALA A 75 3.21 -0.28 9.13
C ALA A 75 2.74 1.05 9.72
N ILE A 76 1.58 1.06 10.38
CA ILE A 76 1.04 2.29 11.01
C ILE A 76 1.90 2.72 12.19
N LEU A 77 2.30 1.78 13.06
CA LEU A 77 3.03 2.09 14.29
C LEU A 77 4.50 2.47 14.04
N ASN A 78 5.13 1.87 13.02
CA ASN A 78 6.55 2.07 12.73
C ASN A 78 6.81 2.97 11.51
N GLY A 79 5.77 3.59 10.93
CA GLY A 79 5.93 4.48 9.77
C GLY A 79 6.39 3.77 8.50
N LYS A 80 6.04 2.49 8.33
CA LYS A 80 6.45 1.70 7.15
C LYS A 80 5.52 1.96 5.97
N THR A 81 6.04 1.73 4.77
CA THR A 81 5.23 1.76 3.55
C THR A 81 4.47 0.45 3.41
N ILE A 82 3.18 0.51 3.11
CA ILE A 82 2.38 -0.66 2.74
C ILE A 82 2.37 -0.76 1.22
N GLN A 83 2.79 -1.90 0.69
CA GLN A 83 2.73 -2.19 -0.73
C GLN A 83 1.97 -3.50 -0.95
N MET A 84 1.05 -3.49 -1.92
CA MET A 84 0.37 -4.70 -2.39
C MET A 84 1.23 -5.38 -3.46
N GLU A 85 1.23 -6.71 -3.50
CA GLU A 85 2.03 -7.51 -4.45
C GLU A 85 1.78 -7.08 -5.92
N ASP A 86 0.53 -6.76 -6.25
CA ASP A 86 0.08 -6.33 -7.57
C ASP A 86 0.12 -4.80 -7.76
N CYS A 87 0.80 -4.05 -6.87
CA CYS A 87 1.05 -2.61 -7.03
C CYS A 87 2.04 -2.38 -8.18
N THR A 88 1.55 -2.52 -9.41
CA THR A 88 2.29 -2.28 -10.66
C THR A 88 2.49 -0.79 -10.92
N ARG A 89 1.64 0.06 -10.34
CA ARG A 89 1.77 1.51 -10.39
C ARG A 89 2.44 2.00 -9.11
N LYS A 90 3.79 1.99 -9.08
CA LYS A 90 4.53 3.01 -8.32
C LYS A 90 3.85 4.33 -8.69
N LEU A 91 3.30 5.08 -7.74
CA LEU A 91 2.58 6.31 -8.02
C LEU A 91 3.57 7.35 -8.62
N ALA A 92 3.92 7.19 -9.89
CA ALA A 92 4.41 8.25 -10.74
C ALA A 92 3.17 9.07 -11.07
N GLY A 93 2.91 10.08 -10.25
CA GLY A 93 1.76 10.95 -10.36
C GLY A 93 2.16 12.38 -10.05
N HIS A 94 1.51 13.32 -10.73
CA HIS A 94 1.63 14.75 -10.44
C HIS A 94 1.08 15.03 -9.04
N CYS A 95 1.79 15.84 -8.26
CA CYS A 95 1.35 16.24 -6.92
C CYS A 95 -0.03 16.92 -7.00
N PRO A 96 -1.05 16.49 -6.22
CA PRO A 96 -2.43 16.90 -6.43
C PRO A 96 -2.81 18.27 -5.84
N LYS A 97 -1.87 19.17 -5.53
CA LYS A 97 -2.24 20.46 -4.91
C LYS A 97 -1.46 21.68 -5.42
N ARG A 98 -2.24 22.67 -5.86
CA ARG A 98 -1.89 24.11 -5.99
C ARG A 98 -1.69 24.79 -4.61
N ASP A 99 -1.37 24.04 -3.56
CA ASP A 99 -1.19 24.60 -2.22
C ASP A 99 0.29 24.86 -1.96
N ALA A 100 0.67 26.14 -1.93
CA ALA A 100 2.04 26.60 -1.74
C ALA A 100 2.58 26.38 -0.32
N ALA A 101 1.72 26.07 0.66
CA ALA A 101 2.15 25.77 2.03
C ALA A 101 2.75 24.37 2.17
N LEU A 102 2.41 23.44 1.27
CA LEU A 102 2.81 22.03 1.34
C LEU A 102 3.90 21.66 0.30
N CYS A 103 4.15 22.51 -0.69
CA CYS A 103 5.18 22.30 -1.69
C CYS A 103 6.21 23.43 -1.65
N PRO A 104 7.49 23.17 -1.29
CA PRO A 104 8.52 24.20 -1.25
C PRO A 104 8.93 24.72 -2.65
N LYS A 105 8.49 24.07 -3.74
CA LYS A 105 8.79 24.49 -5.11
C LYS A 105 7.74 25.46 -5.64
N ARG A 106 8.13 26.71 -5.90
CA ARG A 106 7.32 27.64 -6.71
C ARG A 106 7.24 27.11 -8.14
N GLY A 107 6.02 26.85 -8.64
CA GLY A 107 5.76 26.51 -10.04
C GLY A 107 5.19 25.12 -10.29
N GLY A 108 5.15 24.24 -9.28
CA GLY A 108 4.80 22.84 -9.49
C GLY A 108 5.81 22.11 -10.38
N GLY A 109 5.72 20.77 -10.42
CA GLY A 109 6.64 19.95 -11.20
C GLY A 109 6.54 18.48 -10.84
N ARG A 110 7.31 17.64 -11.52
CA ARG A 110 7.47 16.23 -11.12
C ARG A 110 8.13 16.18 -9.75
N CYS A 111 7.53 15.47 -8.79
CA CYS A 111 8.20 15.17 -7.54
C CYS A 111 9.50 14.42 -7.85
N PRO A 112 10.64 14.78 -7.22
CA PRO A 112 11.85 13.98 -7.37
C PRO A 112 11.49 12.57 -6.89
N ARG A 113 11.62 11.57 -7.77
CA ARG A 113 11.68 10.20 -7.27
C ARG A 113 12.91 10.18 -6.37
N SER A 114 12.75 9.73 -5.13
CA SER A 114 13.91 9.30 -4.35
C SER A 114 14.43 7.98 -4.95
N THR A 115 14.96 8.03 -6.17
CA THR A 115 15.98 7.07 -6.57
C THR A 115 17.26 7.59 -5.95
N GLY A 116 17.63 7.01 -4.82
CA GLY A 116 18.95 7.26 -4.26
C GLY A 116 20.01 6.88 -5.28
N THR A 117 20.63 7.88 -5.90
CA THR A 117 22.05 7.94 -6.27
C THR A 117 22.37 9.35 -6.79
N ALA A 118 23.29 9.99 -6.06
CA ALA A 118 24.29 11.01 -6.41
C ALA A 118 24.12 11.84 -7.70
N GLU A 119 24.14 13.16 -7.54
CA GLU A 119 25.23 14.09 -7.93
C GLU A 119 24.64 15.50 -8.07
N GLY A 120 25.32 16.47 -7.47
CA GLY A 120 24.87 17.86 -7.44
C GLY A 120 24.95 18.51 -8.82
N ASP A 121 24.36 19.70 -8.91
CA ASP A 121 24.93 20.78 -9.72
C ASP A 121 24.35 22.13 -9.29
N PRO A 122 25.06 23.23 -9.55
CA PRO A 122 25.14 24.37 -8.66
C PRO A 122 24.22 25.51 -9.09
N ALA A 123 24.15 26.50 -8.21
CA ALA A 123 23.52 27.79 -8.44
C ALA A 123 24.01 28.43 -9.75
N GLY A 124 23.04 28.92 -10.52
CA GLY A 124 23.19 29.98 -11.51
C GLY A 124 22.09 31.01 -11.27
#